data_AF-A0A834UAA4-F1
#
_entry.id   AF-A0A834UAA4-F1
#
_cell.length_a   1.000
_cell.length_b   1.000
_cell.length_c   1.000
_cell.angle_alpha   90.00
_cell.angle_beta   90.00
_cell.angle_gamma   90.00
#
_symmetry.space_group_name_H-M   'P 1'
#
loop_
_entity.id
_entity.type
_entity.pdbx_description
1 polymer ?
#
loop_
_entity_poly.entity_id
_entity_poly.type
_entity_poly.pdbx_seq_one_letter_code
_entity_poly.pdbx_strand_id
1 'polypeptide(L)'
;MKGLMPYGFCNPDPMDLENMCSMIGSDDILYSMFRINSKPIPCPFSGPPFTFSYNRGYRECAVPISLAERCTDESKLLLKYQACPDIDGTESNTEELQCLAVWNDGGRNKYLVGTLKGRNAVANEVTFRCFLYEEKHHQGKVVYMLAHSGEPTCNGLTTVSEASLTIKLTKVDKEHSRCKYPSWVTQHHDWHSLDGTKMYHFTNKNATLKVKAQETDREAFHEEKIVCHNLEKMHPNDNMQGHKVKVIAHVTSGCDIGYVCMIFHKRDGHIIEIQQSAQKAIMPDEVCSLWDPSNMPYTTLITSFLHQRKCSHPGRYSIMDFAPSNVFSATPRRQRRSEKSSKTAKRRTWQDDIEDEECRSTDIQIGCSSSDQNEMVIANTCEHEEIAYSCHGSWEEKGIWYTIVSQKSIEFRAGLGQTYCFSMRSGVNPEKSQDRSRSLQQEQELWLSKPTRFCQRNGTNEWTYRLSSQGGVCEDLMKAASSIASTFSLSSSTIIVTIVTTTYTILSR
;
A
#
# COMPACT_ATOMS: atom_id res chain seq x y z
N MET A 1 -11.94 -37.24 8.54
CA MET A 1 -12.07 -38.69 8.75
C MET A 1 -11.36 -39.02 10.07
N LYS A 2 -12.13 -39.12 11.16
CA LYS A 2 -11.62 -39.57 12.47
C LYS A 2 -11.49 -41.09 12.38
N GLY A 3 -10.30 -41.61 12.64
CA GLY A 3 -10.09 -43.03 12.92
C GLY A 3 -9.88 -43.17 14.42
N LEU A 4 -10.70 -44.00 15.07
CA LEU A 4 -10.45 -44.45 16.43
C LEU A 4 -9.74 -45.79 16.33
N MET A 5 -8.57 -45.92 16.96
CA MET A 5 -7.84 -47.17 17.00
C MET A 5 -7.65 -47.60 18.46
N PRO A 6 -8.08 -48.81 18.83
CA PRO A 6 -7.78 -49.37 20.14
C PRO A 6 -6.28 -49.67 20.26
N TYR A 7 -5.75 -49.64 21.48
CA TYR A 7 -4.40 -50.12 21.75
C TYR A 7 -4.31 -51.62 21.42
N GLY A 8 -3.67 -51.97 20.30
CA GLY A 8 -3.40 -53.35 19.94
C GLY A 8 -1.99 -53.73 20.33
N PHE A 9 -1.82 -54.71 21.23
CA PHE A 9 -0.55 -55.41 21.33
C PHE A 9 -0.41 -56.35 20.13
N CYS A 10 0.81 -56.48 19.58
CA CYS A 10 1.04 -57.43 18.49
C CYS A 10 1.05 -58.83 19.09
N ASN A 11 -0.03 -59.60 18.91
CA ASN A 11 -0.08 -60.97 19.35
C ASN A 11 0.85 -61.82 18.45
N PRO A 12 1.85 -62.53 19.00
CA PRO A 12 2.77 -63.35 18.20
C PRO A 12 2.07 -64.52 17.50
N ASP A 13 0.89 -64.93 17.99
CA ASP A 13 0.11 -66.00 17.39
C ASP A 13 -0.96 -65.46 16.43
N PRO A 14 -1.09 -66.03 15.21
CA PRO A 14 -2.11 -65.62 14.27
C PRO A 14 -3.50 -65.96 14.81
N MET A 15 -4.31 -64.92 15.05
CA MET A 15 -5.69 -65.02 15.48
C MET A 15 -6.63 -64.53 14.39
N ASP A 16 -7.85 -65.07 14.37
CA ASP A 16 -8.92 -64.55 13.54
C ASP A 16 -9.43 -63.18 14.04
N LEU A 17 -9.97 -62.36 13.14
CA LEU A 17 -10.42 -61.00 13.40
C LEU A 17 -11.45 -60.94 14.53
N GLU A 18 -12.35 -61.91 14.60
CA GLU A 18 -13.40 -61.96 15.63
C GLU A 18 -12.82 -62.17 17.04
N ASN A 19 -11.80 -63.04 17.16
CA ASN A 19 -11.08 -63.26 18.41
C ASN A 19 -10.25 -62.02 18.80
N MET A 20 -9.63 -61.34 17.83
CA MET A 20 -8.94 -60.07 18.08
C MET A 20 -9.91 -58.97 18.55
N CYS A 21 -11.10 -58.89 17.95
CA CYS A 21 -12.12 -57.94 18.38
C CYS A 21 -12.68 -58.24 19.77
N SER A 22 -12.77 -59.52 20.16
CA SER A 22 -13.21 -59.93 21.50
C SER A 22 -12.23 -59.55 22.62
N MET A 23 -10.95 -59.35 22.28
CA MET A 23 -9.93 -58.89 23.21
C MET A 23 -10.00 -57.38 23.48
N ILE A 24 -10.70 -56.63 22.63
CA ILE A 24 -10.86 -55.19 22.83
C ILE A 24 -11.97 -54.98 23.86
N GLY A 25 -11.57 -54.62 25.08
CA GLY A 25 -12.49 -54.29 26.16
C GLY A 25 -13.27 -53.01 25.87
N SER A 26 -14.46 -52.88 26.45
CA SER A 26 -15.23 -51.62 26.37
C SER A 26 -14.49 -50.44 27.02
N ASP A 27 -13.53 -50.72 27.92
CA ASP A 27 -12.76 -49.74 28.65
C ASP A 27 -11.38 -49.47 28.01
N ASP A 28 -11.11 -50.05 26.84
CA ASP A 28 -9.83 -49.86 26.16
C ASP A 28 -9.65 -48.43 25.67
N ILE A 29 -8.43 -47.92 25.84
CA ILE A 29 -8.07 -46.57 25.43
C ILE A 29 -8.09 -46.49 23.90
N LEU A 30 -8.99 -45.66 23.36
CA LEU A 30 -9.06 -45.36 21.95
C LEU A 30 -8.17 -44.16 21.61
N TYR A 31 -7.27 -44.32 20.64
CA TYR A 31 -6.47 -43.22 20.13
C TYR A 31 -7.16 -42.56 18.94
N SER A 32 -7.22 -41.23 18.96
CA SER A 32 -7.71 -40.43 17.82
C SER A 32 -6.57 -40.21 16.83
N MET A 33 -6.70 -40.78 15.63
CA MET A 33 -5.72 -40.57 14.54
C MET A 33 -6.19 -39.49 13.57
N PHE A 34 -5.25 -38.61 13.19
CA PHE A 34 -5.47 -37.55 12.21
C PHE A 34 -4.42 -37.59 11.10
N ARG A 35 -4.81 -37.17 9.90
CA ARG A 35 -3.90 -37.07 8.75
C ARG A 35 -3.09 -35.78 8.87
N ILE A 36 -1.76 -35.91 8.84
CA ILE A 36 -0.81 -34.78 8.92
C ILE A 36 -1.08 -33.74 7.81
N ASN A 37 -1.32 -34.20 6.58
CA ASN A 37 -1.59 -33.34 5.42
C ASN A 37 -3.08 -33.26 5.08
N SER A 38 -3.92 -33.08 6.09
CA SER A 38 -5.36 -32.88 5.87
C SER A 38 -5.63 -31.50 5.26
N LYS A 39 -6.66 -31.42 4.40
CA LYS A 39 -7.14 -30.13 3.90
C LYS A 39 -7.75 -29.36 5.09
N PRO A 40 -7.30 -28.13 5.36
CA PRO A 40 -7.87 -27.34 6.44
C PRO A 40 -9.37 -27.09 6.26
N ILE A 41 -10.07 -26.90 7.38
CA ILE A 41 -11.51 -26.59 7.41
C ILE A 41 -11.75 -25.22 8.04
N PRO A 42 -12.83 -24.52 7.70
CA PRO A 42 -13.22 -23.31 8.40
C PRO A 42 -13.32 -23.53 9.91
N CYS A 43 -12.79 -22.60 10.70
CA CYS A 43 -12.89 -22.71 12.15
C CYS A 43 -14.35 -22.62 12.62
N PRO A 44 -14.78 -23.43 13.62
CA PRO A 44 -16.19 -23.56 14.01
C PRO A 44 -16.73 -22.38 14.86
N PHE A 45 -16.02 -21.26 14.91
CA PHE A 45 -16.38 -20.11 15.74
C PHE A 45 -17.10 -19.07 14.88
N SER A 46 -18.36 -18.80 15.20
CA SER A 46 -19.17 -17.88 14.41
C SER A 46 -18.89 -16.42 14.77
N GLY A 47 -18.65 -15.59 13.74
CA GLY A 47 -18.62 -14.14 13.87
C GLY A 47 -17.41 -13.46 14.53
N PRO A 48 -16.14 -13.90 14.34
CA PRO A 48 -14.98 -13.09 14.73
C PRO A 48 -15.03 -11.66 14.16
N PRO A 49 -14.40 -10.66 14.84
CA PRO A 49 -13.41 -10.84 15.91
C PRO A 49 -14.02 -11.15 17.29
N PHE A 50 -13.18 -11.68 18.16
CA PHE A 50 -13.48 -11.97 19.56
C PHE A 50 -12.48 -11.25 20.47
N THR A 51 -12.92 -10.87 21.65
CA THR A 51 -12.06 -10.62 22.80
C THR A 51 -12.01 -11.89 23.64
N PHE A 52 -10.90 -12.15 24.31
CA PHE A 52 -10.82 -13.30 25.20
C PHE A 52 -10.00 -13.09 26.45
N SER A 53 -10.42 -13.79 27.50
CA SER A 53 -9.62 -14.07 28.68
C SER A 53 -9.12 -15.51 28.62
N TYR A 54 -8.02 -15.79 29.32
CA TYR A 54 -7.43 -17.12 29.35
C TYR A 54 -6.88 -17.46 30.73
N ASN A 55 -6.79 -18.75 31.06
CA ASN A 55 -6.19 -19.24 32.30
C ASN A 55 -5.24 -20.39 32.00
N ARG A 56 -3.98 -20.27 32.46
CA ARG A 56 -2.90 -21.27 32.31
C ARG A 56 -2.71 -22.16 33.55
N GLY A 57 -3.74 -22.29 34.40
CA GLY A 57 -3.70 -23.11 35.62
C GLY A 57 -3.45 -22.34 36.92
N TYR A 58 -3.23 -21.02 36.84
CA TYR A 58 -3.07 -20.15 38.02
C TYR A 58 -4.35 -19.35 38.29
N ARG A 59 -4.56 -18.29 37.51
CA ARG A 59 -5.72 -17.39 37.59
C ARG A 59 -6.11 -16.95 36.18
N GLU A 60 -7.37 -16.59 36.00
CA GLU A 60 -7.87 -15.98 34.76
C GLU A 60 -7.20 -14.63 34.49
N CYS A 61 -6.51 -14.53 33.36
CA CYS A 61 -5.99 -13.31 32.78
C CYS A 61 -7.06 -12.66 31.90
N ALA A 62 -7.67 -11.60 32.43
CA ALA A 62 -8.73 -10.84 31.77
C ALA A 62 -8.36 -9.38 31.49
N VAL A 63 -7.35 -8.84 32.17
CA VAL A 63 -6.92 -7.43 32.04
C VAL A 63 -5.39 -7.35 31.99
N PRO A 64 -4.80 -6.86 30.89
CA PRO A 64 -5.45 -6.41 29.64
C PRO A 64 -6.13 -7.54 28.84
N ILE A 65 -7.16 -7.19 28.06
CA ILE A 65 -7.95 -8.16 27.29
C ILE A 65 -7.19 -8.64 26.05
N SER A 66 -7.26 -9.94 25.75
CA SER A 66 -6.65 -10.52 24.55
C SER A 66 -7.60 -10.50 23.35
N LEU A 67 -7.08 -10.61 22.12
CA LEU A 67 -7.86 -10.48 20.88
C LEU A 67 -7.70 -11.70 19.98
N ALA A 68 -8.80 -12.19 19.42
CA ALA A 68 -8.81 -13.27 18.45
C ALA A 68 -9.51 -12.84 17.16
N GLU A 69 -8.81 -12.98 16.03
CA GLU A 69 -9.25 -12.45 14.74
C GLU A 69 -9.11 -13.48 13.64
N ARG A 70 -10.07 -13.51 12.71
CA ARG A 70 -10.01 -14.44 11.57
C ARG A 70 -9.05 -13.91 10.52
N CYS A 71 -8.15 -14.77 10.03
CA CYS A 71 -7.28 -14.46 8.91
C CYS A 71 -8.06 -14.32 7.61
N THR A 72 -7.37 -13.96 6.51
CA THR A 72 -7.98 -14.01 5.18
C THR A 72 -8.47 -15.41 4.81
N ASP A 73 -7.76 -16.44 5.27
CA ASP A 73 -8.17 -17.83 5.22
C ASP A 73 -9.15 -18.15 6.37
N GLU A 74 -10.35 -18.60 6.04
CA GLU A 74 -11.40 -18.91 7.03
C GLU A 74 -11.07 -20.10 7.93
N SER A 75 -10.09 -20.91 7.54
CA SER A 75 -9.59 -22.02 8.34
C SER A 75 -8.58 -21.61 9.41
N LYS A 76 -8.20 -20.32 9.45
CA LYS A 76 -7.22 -19.79 10.41
C LYS A 76 -7.79 -18.72 11.33
N LEU A 77 -7.41 -18.80 12.60
CA LEU A 77 -7.70 -17.82 13.64
C LEU A 77 -6.39 -17.36 14.30
N LEU A 78 -6.16 -16.06 14.32
CA LEU A 78 -5.03 -15.43 14.97
C LEU A 78 -5.38 -15.10 16.42
N LEU A 79 -4.64 -15.64 17.38
CA LEU A 79 -4.79 -15.39 18.81
C LEU A 79 -3.67 -14.45 19.27
N LYS A 80 -4.02 -13.26 19.73
CA LYS A 80 -3.09 -12.26 20.28
C LYS A 80 -3.25 -12.20 21.80
N TYR A 81 -2.38 -12.91 22.50
CA TYR A 81 -2.35 -12.94 23.96
C TYR A 81 -1.72 -11.66 24.50
N GLN A 82 -2.27 -11.17 25.61
CA GLN A 82 -1.67 -10.14 26.43
C GLN A 82 -1.22 -10.74 27.77
N ALA A 83 -0.06 -10.32 28.28
CA ALA A 83 0.38 -10.64 29.62
C ALA A 83 -0.39 -9.81 30.66
N CYS A 84 -0.82 -10.46 31.75
CA CYS A 84 -1.43 -9.79 32.89
C CYS A 84 -0.33 -9.50 33.94
N PRO A 85 -0.09 -8.23 34.32
CA PRO A 85 1.01 -7.87 35.21
C PRO A 85 1.05 -8.63 36.54
N ASP A 86 -0.13 -9.00 37.07
CA ASP A 86 -0.28 -9.62 38.41
C ASP A 86 -0.52 -11.15 38.35
N ILE A 87 -0.31 -11.80 37.20
CA ILE A 87 -0.56 -13.23 37.03
C ILE A 87 0.66 -13.91 36.41
N ASP A 88 1.34 -14.70 37.23
CA ASP A 88 2.50 -15.50 36.83
C ASP A 88 2.17 -16.45 35.67
N GLY A 89 3.11 -16.62 34.75
CA GLY A 89 2.98 -17.51 33.58
C GLY A 89 2.14 -16.94 32.43
N THR A 90 1.61 -15.71 32.56
CA THR A 90 1.01 -14.98 31.44
C THR A 90 2.08 -14.32 30.58
N GLU A 91 1.91 -14.34 29.26
CA GLU A 91 2.89 -13.83 28.31
C GLU A 91 2.19 -13.17 27.13
N SER A 92 2.75 -12.07 26.63
CA SER A 92 2.31 -11.44 25.39
C SER A 92 2.92 -12.18 24.20
N ASN A 93 2.10 -12.92 23.46
CA ASN A 93 2.52 -13.65 22.27
C ASN A 93 1.38 -13.73 21.26
N THR A 94 1.70 -14.04 20.01
CA THR A 94 0.73 -14.28 18.95
C THR A 94 0.84 -15.70 18.42
N GLU A 95 -0.28 -16.41 18.39
CA GLU A 95 -0.40 -17.78 17.89
C GLU A 95 -1.38 -17.85 16.72
N GLU A 96 -1.02 -18.58 15.67
CA GLU A 96 -1.87 -18.88 14.53
C GLU A 96 -2.49 -20.27 14.72
N LEU A 97 -3.80 -20.34 14.93
CA LEU A 97 -4.58 -21.57 14.99
C LEU A 97 -5.10 -21.93 13.59
N GLN A 98 -4.71 -23.09 13.08
CA GLN A 98 -5.22 -23.66 11.83
C GLN A 98 -6.17 -24.81 12.15
N CYS A 99 -7.45 -24.67 11.79
CA CYS A 99 -8.48 -25.68 12.04
C CYS A 99 -8.42 -26.80 10.98
N LEU A 100 -8.47 -28.06 11.43
CA LEU A 100 -8.31 -29.24 10.57
C LEU A 100 -9.51 -30.20 10.59
N ALA A 101 -10.13 -30.39 11.76
CA ALA A 101 -11.29 -31.27 11.88
C ALA A 101 -12.15 -30.88 13.08
N VAL A 102 -13.46 -31.10 12.97
CA VAL A 102 -14.42 -30.96 14.09
C VAL A 102 -15.31 -32.20 14.19
N TRP A 103 -15.69 -32.57 15.41
CA TRP A 103 -16.69 -33.61 15.66
C TRP A 103 -17.43 -33.33 16.98
N ASN A 104 -18.53 -34.07 17.17
CA ASN A 104 -19.30 -34.10 18.40
C ASN A 104 -19.49 -35.55 18.83
N ASP A 105 -19.42 -35.82 20.12
CA ASP A 105 -19.65 -37.18 20.66
C ASP A 105 -21.11 -37.37 21.11
N GLY A 106 -22.06 -36.74 20.40
CA GLY A 106 -23.51 -36.84 20.69
C GLY A 106 -24.01 -36.05 21.91
N GLY A 107 -23.12 -35.40 22.67
CA GLY A 107 -23.43 -34.53 23.82
C GLY A 107 -23.25 -33.03 23.54
N ARG A 108 -23.02 -32.25 24.61
CA ARG A 108 -22.72 -30.80 24.53
C ARG A 108 -21.26 -30.50 24.16
N ASN A 109 -20.39 -31.48 24.34
CA ASN A 109 -18.96 -31.41 24.07
C ASN A 109 -18.70 -31.45 22.56
N LYS A 110 -18.13 -30.37 22.02
CA LYS A 110 -17.66 -30.31 20.64
C LYS A 110 -16.14 -30.30 20.62
N TYR A 111 -15.54 -31.05 19.73
CA TYR A 111 -14.08 -31.14 19.61
C TYR A 111 -13.61 -30.51 18.31
N LEU A 112 -12.43 -29.90 18.37
CA LEU A 112 -11.70 -29.30 17.25
C LEU A 112 -10.26 -29.79 17.34
N VAL A 113 -9.71 -30.27 16.23
CA VAL A 113 -8.28 -30.48 16.09
C VAL A 113 -7.73 -29.40 15.19
N GLY A 114 -6.64 -28.79 15.62
CA GLY A 114 -5.93 -27.79 14.86
C GLY A 114 -4.44 -27.78 15.17
N THR A 115 -3.70 -27.04 14.37
CA THR A 115 -2.30 -26.76 14.67
C THR A 115 -2.14 -25.36 15.22
N LEU A 116 -1.26 -25.20 16.21
CA LEU A 116 -0.82 -23.92 16.74
C LEU A 116 0.59 -23.64 16.23
N LYS A 117 0.79 -22.42 15.74
CA LYS A 117 2.10 -21.90 15.35
C LYS A 117 2.35 -20.54 16.02
N GLY A 118 3.40 -20.43 16.83
CA GLY A 118 3.84 -19.16 17.39
C GLY A 118 4.58 -18.30 16.36
N ARG A 119 4.57 -16.98 16.53
CA ARG A 119 5.34 -16.05 15.68
C ARG A 119 6.80 -15.82 16.13
N ASN A 120 7.22 -16.33 17.30
CA ASN A 120 8.56 -16.10 17.84
C ASN A 120 9.62 -17.05 17.23
N ALA A 121 10.79 -16.50 16.89
CA ALA A 121 11.86 -17.13 16.10
C ALA A 121 12.47 -18.43 16.66
N VAL A 122 12.19 -18.79 17.92
CA VAL A 122 12.71 -20.00 18.58
C VAL A 122 11.74 -21.19 18.46
N ALA A 123 10.46 -20.93 18.17
CA ALA A 123 9.40 -21.95 18.13
C ALA A 123 8.58 -21.85 16.83
N ASN A 124 9.25 -22.08 15.69
CA ASN A 124 8.55 -22.35 14.43
C ASN A 124 7.94 -23.76 14.37
N GLU A 125 7.89 -24.46 15.52
CA GLU A 125 7.30 -25.79 15.63
C GLU A 125 5.78 -25.71 15.57
N VAL A 126 5.22 -26.29 14.51
CA VAL A 126 3.78 -26.47 14.36
C VAL A 126 3.37 -27.61 15.28
N THR A 127 2.61 -27.31 16.33
CA THR A 127 2.15 -28.32 17.28
C THR A 127 0.69 -28.66 17.05
N PHE A 128 0.35 -29.95 17.01
CA PHE A 128 -1.03 -30.40 16.97
C PHE A 128 -1.66 -30.30 18.36
N ARG A 129 -2.86 -29.73 18.41
CA ARG A 129 -3.62 -29.56 19.64
C ARG A 129 -5.06 -29.98 19.42
N CYS A 130 -5.62 -30.60 20.45
CA CYS A 130 -7.04 -30.85 20.54
C CYS A 130 -7.69 -29.75 21.39
N PHE A 131 -8.87 -29.33 20.98
CA PHE A 131 -9.66 -28.33 21.66
C PHE A 131 -11.04 -28.91 21.93
N LEU A 132 -11.44 -28.91 23.20
CA LEU A 132 -12.81 -29.13 23.60
C LEU A 132 -13.47 -27.76 23.73
N TYR A 133 -14.63 -27.56 23.12
CA TYR A 133 -15.33 -26.29 23.18
C TYR A 133 -16.83 -26.43 23.39
N GLU A 134 -17.38 -25.44 24.10
CA GLU A 134 -18.81 -25.25 24.33
C GLU A 134 -19.24 -23.87 23.81
N GLU A 135 -20.44 -23.81 23.25
CA GLU A 135 -21.07 -22.58 22.81
C GLU A 135 -22.18 -22.21 23.80
N LYS A 136 -22.09 -21.01 24.39
CA LYS A 136 -23.07 -20.48 25.33
C LYS A 136 -23.60 -19.15 24.81
N HIS A 137 -24.91 -18.98 24.89
CA HIS A 137 -25.56 -17.71 24.60
C HIS A 137 -25.79 -16.98 25.93
N HIS A 138 -25.09 -15.86 26.13
CA HIS A 138 -25.23 -15.04 27.34
C HIS A 138 -25.68 -13.64 26.92
N GLN A 139 -26.85 -13.21 27.39
CA GLN A 139 -27.39 -11.86 27.12
C GLN A 139 -27.41 -11.48 25.62
N GLY A 140 -27.77 -12.43 24.74
CA GLY A 140 -27.80 -12.22 23.29
C GLY A 140 -26.43 -12.27 22.59
N LYS A 141 -25.33 -12.41 23.33
CA LYS A 141 -23.98 -12.58 22.78
C LYS A 141 -23.56 -14.04 22.80
N VAL A 142 -22.85 -14.46 21.75
CA VAL A 142 -22.27 -15.81 21.65
C VAL A 142 -20.91 -15.80 22.36
N VAL A 143 -20.75 -16.73 23.30
CA VAL A 143 -19.53 -16.97 24.07
C VAL A 143 -19.08 -18.39 23.81
N TYR A 144 -17.82 -18.57 23.40
CA TYR A 144 -17.21 -19.89 23.27
C TYR A 144 -16.26 -20.11 24.45
N MET A 145 -16.46 -21.21 25.17
CA MET A 145 -15.51 -21.69 26.19
C MET A 145 -14.67 -22.78 25.55
N LEU A 146 -13.35 -22.66 25.58
CA LEU A 146 -12.42 -23.62 24.98
C LEU A 146 -11.47 -24.14 26.05
N ALA A 147 -11.12 -25.40 25.94
CA ALA A 147 -10.06 -26.08 26.66
C ALA A 147 -9.09 -26.68 25.65
N HIS A 148 -7.80 -26.38 25.78
CA HIS A 148 -6.74 -26.94 24.92
C HIS A 148 -6.11 -28.16 25.60
N SER A 149 -5.59 -29.10 24.81
CA SER A 149 -4.81 -30.24 25.31
C SER A 149 -3.31 -29.90 25.43
N GLY A 150 -2.70 -30.19 26.58
CA GLY A 150 -1.25 -30.03 26.80
C GLY A 150 -0.37 -30.95 25.93
N GLU A 151 -0.97 -31.98 25.34
CA GLU A 151 -0.36 -32.98 24.45
C GLU A 151 -1.18 -33.12 23.16
N PRO A 152 -0.64 -33.73 22.08
CA PRO A 152 -1.38 -33.95 20.83
C PRO A 152 -2.42 -35.09 20.92
N THR A 153 -3.12 -35.20 22.05
CA THR A 153 -4.19 -36.19 22.32
C THR A 153 -5.49 -35.50 22.74
N CYS A 154 -6.62 -36.07 22.33
CA CYS A 154 -7.96 -35.59 22.69
C CYS A 154 -8.55 -36.29 23.93
N ASN A 155 -7.91 -37.35 24.42
CA ASN A 155 -8.49 -38.22 25.45
C ASN A 155 -8.46 -37.59 26.86
N GLY A 156 -7.65 -36.55 27.07
CA GLY A 156 -7.51 -35.86 28.36
C GLY A 156 -8.46 -34.68 28.57
N LEU A 157 -9.34 -34.37 27.61
CA LEU A 157 -10.26 -33.24 27.69
C LEU A 157 -11.69 -33.72 28.01
N THR A 158 -12.02 -33.77 29.30
CA THR A 158 -13.34 -34.16 29.82
C THR A 158 -14.30 -32.98 29.91
N THR A 159 -13.81 -31.82 30.39
CA THR A 159 -14.60 -30.60 30.56
C THR A 159 -13.83 -29.36 30.09
N VAL A 160 -14.56 -28.30 29.73
CA VAL A 160 -13.96 -27.02 29.31
C VAL A 160 -13.28 -26.23 30.45
N SER A 161 -13.39 -26.70 31.70
CA SER A 161 -12.90 -25.98 32.89
C SER A 161 -11.65 -26.60 33.53
N GLU A 162 -11.34 -27.86 33.23
CA GLU A 162 -10.28 -28.63 33.89
C GLU A 162 -8.97 -28.73 33.08
N ALA A 163 -8.87 -28.01 31.96
CA ALA A 163 -7.69 -28.08 31.10
C ALA A 163 -6.56 -27.15 31.53
N SER A 164 -5.34 -27.47 31.10
CA SER A 164 -4.12 -26.67 31.34
C SER A 164 -4.17 -25.26 30.75
N LEU A 165 -4.93 -25.09 29.67
CA LEU A 165 -5.27 -23.79 29.11
C LEU A 165 -6.77 -23.74 28.84
N THR A 166 -7.45 -22.80 29.46
CA THR A 166 -8.85 -22.47 29.15
C THR A 166 -8.95 -21.08 28.55
N ILE A 167 -9.81 -20.90 27.56
CA ILE A 167 -10.01 -19.64 26.83
C ILE A 167 -11.51 -19.34 26.78
N LYS A 168 -11.88 -18.10 27.07
CA LYS A 168 -13.25 -17.62 26.96
C LYS A 168 -13.34 -16.58 25.85
N LEU A 169 -13.73 -17.00 24.65
CA LEU A 169 -13.96 -16.11 23.51
C LEU A 169 -15.32 -15.44 23.64
N THR A 170 -15.35 -14.12 23.63
CA THR A 170 -16.56 -13.32 23.60
C THR A 170 -16.62 -12.57 22.28
N LYS A 171 -17.70 -12.75 21.52
CA LYS A 171 -17.88 -12.07 20.24
C LYS A 171 -17.94 -10.56 20.44
N VAL A 172 -17.14 -9.84 19.66
CA VAL A 172 -17.17 -8.38 19.60
C VAL A 172 -18.10 -7.99 18.47
N ASP A 173 -19.08 -7.15 18.79
CA ASP A 173 -19.93 -6.56 17.77
C ASP A 173 -19.05 -5.65 16.89
N LYS A 174 -19.06 -5.89 15.57
CA LYS A 174 -18.33 -5.10 14.57
C LYS A 174 -18.95 -3.72 14.37
N GLU A 175 -19.27 -3.03 15.45
CA GLU A 175 -19.39 -1.58 15.43
C GLU A 175 -17.96 -1.02 15.30
N HIS A 176 -17.37 -1.21 14.12
CA HIS A 176 -16.49 -0.16 13.63
C HIS A 176 -17.31 1.11 13.83
N SER A 177 -16.75 2.09 14.52
CA SER A 177 -17.39 3.40 14.57
C SER A 177 -17.85 3.71 13.14
N ARG A 178 -18.95 4.44 12.95
CA ARG A 178 -19.47 4.77 11.61
C ARG A 178 -18.47 5.60 10.76
N CYS A 179 -17.18 5.54 11.04
CA CYS A 179 -16.06 6.01 10.25
C CYS A 179 -16.20 5.57 8.80
N LYS A 180 -16.05 6.59 7.95
CA LYS A 180 -15.89 6.45 6.52
C LYS A 180 -14.64 7.23 6.14
N TYR A 181 -13.97 6.76 5.10
CA TYR A 181 -12.94 7.55 4.47
C TYR A 181 -13.51 8.89 3.98
N PRO A 182 -12.70 9.96 3.94
CA PRO A 182 -13.17 11.27 3.49
C PRO A 182 -13.79 11.21 2.10
N SER A 183 -14.83 12.01 1.87
CA SER A 183 -15.54 12.04 0.60
C SER A 183 -14.65 12.36 -0.59
N TRP A 184 -13.63 13.21 -0.43
CA TRP A 184 -12.69 13.57 -1.48
C TRP A 184 -11.73 12.42 -1.85
N VAL A 185 -11.47 11.48 -0.94
CA VAL A 185 -10.71 10.25 -1.26
C VAL A 185 -11.61 9.31 -2.03
N THR A 186 -12.85 9.13 -1.56
CA THR A 186 -13.81 8.18 -2.13
C THR A 186 -14.62 8.74 -3.29
N GLN A 187 -14.35 9.97 -3.74
CA GLN A 187 -14.92 10.52 -4.96
C GLN A 187 -14.54 9.64 -6.16
N HIS A 188 -13.31 9.12 -6.11
CA HIS A 188 -12.85 8.05 -6.98
C HIS A 188 -12.74 6.77 -6.15
N HIS A 189 -13.33 5.69 -6.65
CA HIS A 189 -13.28 4.40 -5.97
C HIS A 189 -12.02 3.61 -6.31
N ASP A 190 -11.41 3.89 -7.46
CA ASP A 190 -10.24 3.19 -7.97
C ASP A 190 -9.03 4.11 -8.05
N TRP A 191 -7.98 3.72 -7.36
CA TRP A 191 -6.69 4.39 -7.31
C TRP A 191 -5.57 3.40 -7.61
N HIS A 192 -4.49 3.88 -8.21
CA HIS A 192 -3.31 3.10 -8.57
C HIS A 192 -2.08 3.78 -7.98
N SER A 193 -1.13 3.02 -7.49
CA SER A 193 0.18 3.57 -7.15
C SER A 193 0.87 4.09 -8.41
N LEU A 194 1.67 5.14 -8.27
CA LEU A 194 2.36 5.77 -9.40
C LEU A 194 3.30 4.80 -10.16
N ASP A 195 3.84 3.81 -9.47
CA ASP A 195 4.67 2.74 -10.05
C ASP A 195 3.86 1.63 -10.74
N GLY A 196 2.54 1.60 -10.56
CA GLY A 196 1.62 0.60 -11.09
C GLY A 196 1.59 -0.72 -10.31
N THR A 197 2.30 -0.85 -9.18
CA THR A 197 2.44 -2.13 -8.46
C THR A 197 1.22 -2.49 -7.61
N LYS A 198 0.44 -1.49 -7.19
CA LYS A 198 -0.69 -1.65 -6.27
C LYS A 198 -1.93 -0.94 -6.79
N MET A 199 -3.05 -1.65 -6.72
CA MET A 199 -4.38 -1.12 -6.98
C MET A 199 -5.17 -1.01 -5.67
N TYR A 200 -5.84 0.13 -5.48
CA TYR A 200 -6.55 0.53 -4.28
C TYR A 200 -8.02 0.76 -4.63
N HIS A 201 -8.92 -0.01 -4.02
CA HIS A 201 -10.34 0.02 -4.32
C HIS A 201 -11.20 0.25 -3.07
N PHE A 202 -11.97 1.35 -3.04
CA PHE A 202 -12.86 1.68 -1.94
C PHE A 202 -14.23 1.01 -2.07
N THR A 203 -14.63 0.27 -1.04
CA THR A 203 -15.85 -0.55 -0.98
C THR A 203 -16.63 -0.33 0.32
N ASN A 204 -17.72 -1.09 0.51
CA ASN A 204 -18.51 -1.15 1.75
C ASN A 204 -18.92 0.23 2.27
N LYS A 205 -19.66 1.00 1.46
CA LYS A 205 -20.13 2.35 1.81
C LYS A 205 -18.99 3.29 2.27
N ASN A 206 -17.84 3.20 1.61
CA ASN A 206 -16.66 4.05 1.82
C ASN A 206 -15.95 3.83 3.16
N ALA A 207 -16.11 2.65 3.77
CA ALA A 207 -15.45 2.30 5.05
C ALA A 207 -14.34 1.26 4.89
N THR A 208 -14.22 0.62 3.72
CA THR A 208 -13.21 -0.41 3.47
C THR A 208 -12.40 -0.07 2.22
N LEU A 209 -11.08 -0.12 2.34
CA LEU A 209 -10.12 -0.03 1.26
C LEU A 209 -9.52 -1.43 1.00
N LYS A 210 -9.65 -1.92 -0.22
CA LYS A 210 -9.00 -3.16 -0.67
C LYS A 210 -7.74 -2.79 -1.45
N VAL A 211 -6.62 -3.38 -1.10
CA VAL A 211 -5.36 -3.21 -1.81
C VAL A 211 -5.01 -4.53 -2.48
N LYS A 212 -4.78 -4.51 -3.78
CA LYS A 212 -4.26 -5.64 -4.55
C LYS A 212 -2.87 -5.29 -5.02
N ALA A 213 -1.87 -6.06 -4.59
CA ALA A 213 -0.51 -5.94 -5.08
C ALA A 213 -0.23 -7.08 -6.08
N GLN A 214 0.37 -6.73 -7.22
CA GLN A 214 0.83 -7.70 -8.21
C GLN A 214 2.29 -8.08 -7.88
N GLU A 215 2.53 -9.34 -7.56
CA GLU A 215 3.88 -9.85 -7.34
C GLU A 215 4.51 -10.22 -8.69
N THR A 216 5.77 -9.83 -8.92
CA THR A 216 6.45 -9.87 -10.22
C THR A 216 6.70 -11.27 -10.79
N ASP A 217 6.39 -12.35 -10.06
CA ASP A 217 6.83 -13.71 -10.41
C ASP A 217 5.79 -14.83 -10.21
N ARG A 218 4.57 -14.53 -9.72
CA ARG A 218 3.50 -15.53 -9.51
C ARG A 218 2.13 -14.91 -9.75
N GLU A 219 1.19 -15.69 -10.30
CA GLU A 219 -0.25 -15.33 -10.44
C GLU A 219 -0.98 -15.10 -9.10
N ALA A 220 -0.26 -15.13 -7.97
CA ALA A 220 -0.81 -14.90 -6.65
C ALA A 220 -0.89 -13.39 -6.37
N PHE A 221 -2.10 -12.83 -6.45
CA PHE A 221 -2.36 -11.47 -5.96
C PHE A 221 -2.37 -11.46 -4.44
N HIS A 222 -1.59 -10.56 -3.84
CA HIS A 222 -1.71 -10.29 -2.42
C HIS A 222 -2.87 -9.31 -2.19
N GLU A 223 -3.94 -9.79 -1.54
CA GLU A 223 -5.08 -8.95 -1.15
C GLU A 223 -4.95 -8.53 0.32
N GLU A 224 -4.95 -7.23 0.54
CA GLU A 224 -4.98 -6.60 1.85
C GLU A 224 -6.29 -5.84 2.01
N LYS A 225 -6.96 -6.03 3.15
CA LYS A 225 -8.21 -5.35 3.49
C LYS A 225 -7.97 -4.39 4.64
N ILE A 226 -8.28 -3.11 4.40
CA ILE A 226 -8.09 -2.03 5.36
C ILE A 226 -9.46 -1.44 5.69
N VAL A 227 -9.89 -1.51 6.95
CA VAL A 227 -11.20 -1.01 7.40
C VAL A 227 -11.00 0.21 8.30
N CYS A 228 -11.73 1.30 8.06
CA CYS A 228 -11.63 2.45 8.95
C CYS A 228 -12.11 2.12 10.36
N HIS A 229 -11.31 2.48 11.36
CA HIS A 229 -11.67 2.41 12.77
C HIS A 229 -12.00 3.78 13.36
N ASN A 230 -11.16 4.79 13.12
CA ASN A 230 -11.37 6.16 13.59
C ASN A 230 -10.75 7.18 12.62
N LEU A 231 -11.33 8.39 12.55
CA LEU A 231 -10.85 9.48 11.71
C LEU A 231 -10.55 10.71 12.56
N GLU A 232 -9.27 11.06 12.65
CA GLU A 232 -8.78 12.25 13.32
C GLU A 232 -8.55 13.36 12.29
N LYS A 233 -9.29 14.46 12.42
CA LYS A 233 -8.99 15.68 11.67
C LYS A 233 -7.80 16.36 12.34
N MET A 234 -6.67 16.47 11.65
CA MET A 234 -5.54 17.26 12.16
C MET A 234 -5.96 18.75 12.22
N HIS A 235 -5.66 19.41 13.34
CA HIS A 235 -6.17 20.75 13.67
C HIS A 235 -5.75 21.84 12.66
N PRO A 236 -6.61 22.84 12.43
CA PRO A 236 -6.47 23.88 11.40
C PRO A 236 -5.61 25.07 11.84
N ASN A 237 -4.39 24.84 12.34
CA ASN A 237 -3.47 25.94 12.68
C ASN A 237 -2.58 26.38 11.52
N ASP A 238 -2.52 25.60 10.44
CA ASP A 238 -2.12 26.10 9.12
C ASP A 238 -3.38 26.40 8.33
N ASN A 239 -3.36 27.43 7.47
CA ASN A 239 -4.46 27.87 6.59
C ASN A 239 -4.96 26.82 5.57
N MET A 240 -4.79 25.52 5.82
CA MET A 240 -5.08 24.38 4.95
C MET A 240 -6.20 23.50 5.51
N GLN A 241 -7.40 24.06 5.70
CA GLN A 241 -8.58 23.25 6.02
C GLN A 241 -8.81 22.18 4.93
N GLY A 242 -8.66 20.91 5.30
CA GLY A 242 -9.10 19.77 4.47
C GLY A 242 -8.04 19.12 3.56
N HIS A 243 -6.77 19.50 3.64
CA HIS A 243 -5.72 18.89 2.81
C HIS A 243 -5.08 17.64 3.40
N LYS A 244 -5.20 17.40 4.71
CA LYS A 244 -4.63 16.22 5.37
C LYS A 244 -5.63 15.63 6.35
N VAL A 245 -5.76 14.30 6.38
CA VAL A 245 -6.51 13.59 7.42
C VAL A 245 -5.70 12.44 7.97
N LYS A 246 -5.86 12.17 9.27
CA LYS A 246 -5.26 11.02 9.92
C LYS A 246 -6.35 9.98 10.18
N VAL A 247 -6.07 8.73 9.87
CA VAL A 247 -7.03 7.62 9.95
C VAL A 247 -6.36 6.48 10.71
N ILE A 248 -7.02 6.01 11.76
CA ILE A 248 -6.69 4.74 12.39
C ILE A 248 -7.49 3.68 11.64
N ALA A 249 -6.79 2.72 11.05
CA ALA A 249 -7.42 1.67 10.26
C ALA A 249 -6.98 0.29 10.75
N HIS A 250 -7.90 -0.67 10.64
CA HIS A 250 -7.66 -2.08 10.90
C HIS A 250 -7.30 -2.79 9.61
N VAL A 251 -6.12 -3.41 9.58
CA VAL A 251 -5.56 -4.07 8.41
C VAL A 251 -5.61 -5.59 8.59
N THR A 252 -6.06 -6.27 7.55
CA THR A 252 -6.07 -7.73 7.44
C THR A 252 -5.37 -8.13 6.14
N SER A 253 -4.19 -8.75 6.25
CA SER A 253 -3.43 -9.32 5.14
C SER A 253 -2.89 -10.68 5.58
N GLY A 254 -3.36 -11.77 4.97
CA GLY A 254 -3.06 -13.11 5.47
C GLY A 254 -3.49 -13.30 6.93
N CYS A 255 -2.56 -13.76 7.77
CA CYS A 255 -2.67 -13.74 9.23
C CYS A 255 -1.91 -12.57 9.88
N ASP A 256 -1.41 -11.61 9.10
CA ASP A 256 -0.78 -10.39 9.61
C ASP A 256 -1.81 -9.27 9.77
N ILE A 257 -2.45 -9.28 10.94
CA ILE A 257 -3.60 -8.43 11.27
C ILE A 257 -3.20 -7.43 12.35
N GLY A 258 -3.65 -6.17 12.23
CA GLY A 258 -3.56 -5.21 13.32
C GLY A 258 -3.92 -3.79 12.88
N TYR A 259 -3.75 -2.84 13.79
CA TYR A 259 -4.08 -1.44 13.54
C TYR A 259 -2.87 -0.68 13.00
N VAL A 260 -3.12 0.19 12.03
CA VAL A 260 -2.11 1.05 11.41
C VAL A 260 -2.55 2.51 11.43
N CYS A 261 -1.57 3.40 11.51
CA CYS A 261 -1.81 4.82 11.35
C CYS A 261 -1.67 5.15 9.86
N MET A 262 -2.70 5.74 9.26
CA MET A 262 -2.66 6.23 7.89
C MET A 262 -2.83 7.74 7.84
N ILE A 263 -2.11 8.41 6.96
CA ILE A 263 -2.28 9.85 6.71
C ILE A 263 -2.55 10.02 5.22
N PHE A 264 -3.69 10.63 4.89
CA PHE A 264 -4.05 10.96 3.52
C PHE A 264 -3.80 12.44 3.27
N HIS A 265 -3.09 12.75 2.19
CA HIS A 265 -2.80 14.11 1.73
C HIS A 265 -3.52 14.34 0.41
N LYS A 266 -4.38 15.35 0.37
CA LYS A 266 -5.05 15.83 -0.84
C LYS A 266 -4.10 16.75 -1.61
N ARG A 267 -3.54 16.26 -2.72
CA ARG A 267 -2.63 17.02 -3.58
C ARG A 267 -3.38 17.68 -4.74
N ASP A 268 -4.17 16.91 -5.45
CA ASP A 268 -5.11 17.35 -6.48
C ASP A 268 -6.42 16.55 -6.38
N GLY A 269 -7.39 16.80 -7.26
CA GLY A 269 -8.62 15.99 -7.35
C GLY A 269 -8.37 14.54 -7.77
N HIS A 270 -7.34 14.30 -8.59
CA HIS A 270 -7.00 12.98 -9.15
C HIS A 270 -5.66 12.44 -8.63
N ILE A 271 -5.04 13.13 -7.67
CA ILE A 271 -3.74 12.80 -7.11
C ILE A 271 -3.81 12.96 -5.59
N ILE A 272 -3.54 11.87 -4.88
CA ILE A 272 -3.45 11.87 -3.43
C ILE A 272 -2.16 11.21 -3.01
N GLU A 273 -1.72 11.46 -1.78
CA GLU A 273 -0.65 10.68 -1.18
C GLU A 273 -1.11 10.04 0.11
N ILE A 274 -0.61 8.83 0.35
CA ILE A 274 -0.83 8.11 1.58
C ILE A 274 0.50 7.86 2.29
N GLN A 275 0.47 7.95 3.61
CA GLN A 275 1.52 7.44 4.48
C GLN A 275 0.91 6.37 5.38
N GLN A 276 1.67 5.31 5.68
CA GLN A 276 1.22 4.20 6.51
C GLN A 276 2.33 3.80 7.49
N SER A 277 1.97 3.48 8.73
CA SER A 277 2.91 2.94 9.72
C SER A 277 3.47 1.58 9.27
N ALA A 278 4.76 1.36 9.49
CA ALA A 278 5.42 0.11 9.08
C ALA A 278 5.01 -1.08 9.96
N GLN A 279 4.76 -0.84 11.25
CA GLN A 279 4.31 -1.85 12.21
C GLN A 279 2.81 -1.75 12.46
N LYS A 280 2.21 -2.90 12.79
CA LYS A 280 0.80 -3.06 13.14
C LYS A 280 0.68 -3.18 14.66
N ALA A 281 -0.09 -2.32 15.29
CA ALA A 281 -0.36 -2.43 16.72
C ALA A 281 -1.52 -3.39 17.00
N ILE A 282 -1.58 -3.89 18.23
CA ILE A 282 -2.71 -4.72 18.71
C ILE A 282 -3.92 -3.86 19.05
N MET A 283 -3.69 -2.71 19.68
CA MET A 283 -4.74 -1.81 20.18
C MET A 283 -4.79 -0.51 19.34
N PRO A 284 -5.99 0.05 19.10
CA PRO A 284 -6.13 1.24 18.24
C PRO A 284 -5.56 2.52 18.86
N ASP A 285 -5.63 2.70 20.17
CA ASP A 285 -5.35 3.98 20.86
C ASP A 285 -3.87 4.38 20.84
N GLU A 286 -2.96 3.40 20.73
CA GLU A 286 -1.52 3.63 20.78
C GLU A 286 -0.93 3.90 19.40
N VAL A 287 -1.64 3.49 18.35
CA VAL A 287 -1.13 3.43 16.97
C VAL A 287 -0.60 4.79 16.52
N CYS A 288 -1.46 5.79 16.42
CA CYS A 288 -1.05 7.08 15.89
C CYS A 288 -0.24 7.96 16.86
N SER A 289 -0.03 7.49 18.09
CA SER A 289 0.77 8.16 19.12
C SER A 289 2.24 7.70 19.11
N LEU A 290 2.47 6.46 18.71
CA LEU A 290 3.82 5.84 18.72
C LEU A 290 4.66 6.19 17.48
N TRP A 291 4.06 6.60 16.38
CA TRP A 291 4.78 6.81 15.11
C TRP A 291 4.83 8.28 14.69
N ASP A 292 6.06 8.77 14.46
CA ASP A 292 6.29 10.05 13.83
C ASP A 292 5.93 9.98 12.33
N PRO A 293 4.97 10.81 11.86
CA PRO A 293 4.64 10.94 10.44
C PRO A 293 5.85 11.19 9.52
N SER A 294 6.93 11.79 10.03
CA SER A 294 8.13 12.12 9.26
C SER A 294 8.90 10.89 8.79
N ASN A 295 8.77 9.76 9.50
CA ASN A 295 9.46 8.50 9.19
C ASN A 295 8.64 7.58 8.29
N MET A 296 7.37 7.92 8.01
CA MET A 296 6.49 7.10 7.18
C MET A 296 6.71 7.41 5.69
N PRO A 297 6.92 6.40 4.83
CA PRO A 297 7.11 6.61 3.40
C PRO A 297 5.82 7.14 2.75
N TYR A 298 5.98 8.02 1.76
CA TYR A 298 4.89 8.52 0.94
C TYR A 298 4.66 7.57 -0.23
N THR A 299 3.40 7.21 -0.45
CA THR A 299 2.95 6.53 -1.67
C THR A 299 1.99 7.46 -2.42
N THR A 300 2.33 7.83 -3.64
CA THR A 300 1.47 8.65 -4.50
C THR A 300 0.48 7.75 -5.22
N LEU A 301 -0.81 8.11 -5.13
CA LEU A 301 -1.90 7.42 -5.78
C LEU A 301 -2.56 8.32 -6.83
N ILE A 302 -2.85 7.73 -7.98
CA ILE A 302 -3.48 8.37 -9.14
C ILE A 302 -4.75 7.63 -9.55
N THR A 303 -5.71 8.34 -10.14
CA THR A 303 -6.90 7.71 -10.73
C THR A 303 -6.56 7.03 -12.06
N SER A 304 -7.40 6.10 -12.51
CA SER A 304 -7.20 5.40 -13.80
C SER A 304 -7.22 6.33 -15.02
N PHE A 305 -7.93 7.45 -14.92
CA PHE A 305 -7.97 8.47 -15.95
C PHE A 305 -7.35 9.75 -15.39
N LEU A 306 -6.29 10.22 -16.05
CA LEU A 306 -5.62 11.46 -15.73
C LEU A 306 -5.90 12.48 -16.83
N HIS A 307 -6.57 13.57 -16.46
CA HIS A 307 -6.78 14.69 -17.39
C HIS A 307 -5.47 15.44 -17.57
N GLN A 308 -5.18 15.84 -18.81
CA GLN A 308 -4.03 16.71 -19.08
C GLN A 308 -4.28 18.09 -18.46
N ARG A 309 -3.25 18.66 -17.86
CA ARG A 309 -3.28 19.98 -17.21
C ARG A 309 -2.02 20.76 -17.53
N LYS A 310 -2.10 22.08 -17.35
CA LYS A 310 -0.96 22.97 -17.53
C LYS A 310 0.22 22.53 -16.65
N CYS A 311 1.40 22.44 -17.23
CA CYS A 311 2.62 22.12 -16.50
C CYS A 311 3.00 23.28 -15.55
N SER A 312 3.58 22.96 -14.39
CA SER A 312 4.18 23.97 -13.52
C SER A 312 5.46 24.52 -14.14
N HIS A 313 5.77 25.80 -13.87
CA HIS A 313 6.99 26.47 -14.40
C HIS A 313 7.08 26.42 -15.93
N PRO A 314 6.09 26.96 -16.67
CA PRO A 314 6.18 27.01 -18.12
C PRO A 314 7.34 27.91 -18.55
N GLY A 315 8.14 27.42 -19.49
CA GLY A 315 9.32 28.13 -19.96
C GLY A 315 10.18 27.32 -20.92
N ARG A 316 11.07 28.02 -21.62
CA ARG A 316 12.17 27.44 -22.40
C ARG A 316 13.44 27.54 -21.58
N TYR A 317 14.13 26.41 -21.45
CA TYR A 317 15.26 26.24 -20.57
C TYR A 317 16.44 25.60 -21.30
N SER A 318 17.63 26.14 -21.11
CA SER A 318 18.89 25.46 -21.44
C SER A 318 19.55 24.92 -20.18
N ILE A 319 20.22 23.78 -20.31
CA ILE A 319 21.04 23.23 -19.25
C ILE A 319 22.27 24.10 -19.04
N MET A 320 22.51 24.48 -17.80
CA MET A 320 23.77 25.04 -17.34
C MET A 320 24.71 23.86 -17.08
N ASP A 321 25.95 23.92 -17.58
CA ASP A 321 26.95 22.87 -17.39
C ASP A 321 27.05 22.42 -15.92
N PHE A 322 26.72 21.15 -15.61
CA PHE A 322 26.95 20.58 -14.27
C PHE A 322 27.55 19.16 -14.29
N ALA A 323 28.50 18.97 -13.35
CA ALA A 323 29.38 17.84 -13.01
C ALA A 323 29.17 16.46 -13.68
N PRO A 324 30.27 15.78 -14.09
CA PRO A 324 30.21 14.57 -14.88
C PRO A 324 29.60 13.41 -14.09
N SER A 325 28.45 12.92 -14.56
CA SER A 325 27.89 11.64 -14.15
C SER A 325 28.04 10.67 -15.32
N ASN A 326 29.15 9.93 -15.35
CA ASN A 326 29.40 8.85 -16.30
C ASN A 326 28.35 7.75 -16.12
N VAL A 327 27.25 7.75 -16.89
CA VAL A 327 26.28 6.63 -16.86
C VAL A 327 25.76 6.20 -18.23
N PHE A 328 26.24 6.75 -19.34
CA PHE A 328 25.92 6.20 -20.67
C PHE A 328 27.17 5.96 -21.50
N SER A 329 27.84 4.85 -21.23
CA SER A 329 28.76 4.16 -22.16
C SER A 329 29.13 2.79 -21.59
N ALA A 330 28.23 1.82 -21.70
CA ALA A 330 28.55 0.42 -21.44
C ALA A 330 29.06 -0.24 -22.73
N THR A 331 30.35 -0.10 -23.03
CA THR A 331 31.07 -1.09 -23.85
C THR A 331 32.48 -1.32 -23.30
N PRO A 332 32.89 -2.58 -22.99
CA PRO A 332 34.23 -2.85 -22.48
C PRO A 332 35.22 -2.98 -23.64
N ARG A 333 36.02 -1.93 -23.90
CA ARG A 333 37.19 -2.04 -24.79
C ARG A 333 38.29 -2.85 -24.10
N ARG A 334 38.59 -4.00 -24.70
CA ARG A 334 39.68 -4.93 -24.34
C ARG A 334 41.01 -4.20 -24.17
N GLN A 335 41.64 -4.41 -23.02
CA GLN A 335 43.04 -4.09 -22.77
C GLN A 335 43.95 -4.76 -23.80
N ARG A 336 44.80 -3.97 -24.47
CA ARG A 336 46.04 -4.47 -25.07
C ARG A 336 47.22 -3.72 -24.47
N ARG A 337 48.14 -4.54 -23.96
CA ARG A 337 49.32 -4.27 -23.14
C ARG A 337 50.52 -3.97 -24.05
N SER A 338 51.29 -2.91 -23.77
CA SER A 338 52.73 -2.72 -24.09
C SER A 338 53.13 -1.30 -23.64
N GLU A 339 53.83 -1.13 -22.52
CA GLU A 339 55.29 -1.04 -22.35
C GLU A 339 55.97 0.27 -22.84
N LYS A 340 56.46 1.01 -21.84
CA LYS A 340 57.47 2.10 -21.77
C LYS A 340 58.28 2.43 -23.05
N SER A 341 58.40 3.73 -23.36
CA SER A 341 59.53 4.59 -22.91
C SER A 341 59.69 5.87 -23.76
N SER A 342 59.76 7.00 -23.06
CA SER A 342 60.64 8.18 -23.25
C SER A 342 61.20 8.55 -24.64
N LYS A 343 60.92 9.78 -25.11
CA LYS A 343 61.87 10.93 -25.24
C LYS A 343 61.44 11.93 -26.35
N THR A 344 61.36 13.17 -25.91
CA THR A 344 61.57 14.49 -26.50
C THR A 344 61.99 14.66 -27.99
N ALA A 345 61.32 15.64 -28.62
CA ALA A 345 61.79 16.67 -29.58
C ALA A 345 61.69 16.43 -31.11
N LYS A 346 60.72 17.10 -31.77
CA LYS A 346 60.91 18.25 -32.71
C LYS A 346 59.67 18.51 -33.62
N ARG A 347 59.18 19.76 -33.54
CA ARG A 347 58.82 20.72 -34.62
C ARG A 347 57.86 20.32 -35.77
N ARG A 348 56.68 20.98 -35.74
CA ARG A 348 55.75 21.40 -36.84
C ARG A 348 55.08 20.25 -37.61
N THR A 349 53.75 20.23 -37.75
CA THR A 349 52.99 21.06 -38.70
C THR A 349 51.49 20.96 -38.38
N TRP A 350 50.76 22.04 -38.59
CA TRP A 350 49.30 22.13 -38.50
C TRP A 350 48.62 21.12 -39.45
N GLN A 351 47.72 20.31 -38.92
CA GLN A 351 46.60 19.75 -39.67
C GLN A 351 45.46 19.52 -38.67
N ASP A 352 44.31 20.11 -38.96
CA ASP A 352 43.06 20.00 -38.20
C ASP A 352 42.74 18.54 -37.87
N ASP A 353 42.71 18.21 -36.58
CA ASP A 353 41.83 17.19 -36.06
C ASP A 353 40.76 17.96 -35.27
N ILE A 354 39.59 18.09 -35.89
CA ILE A 354 38.35 18.50 -35.24
C ILE A 354 38.15 17.49 -34.11
N GLU A 355 38.44 17.92 -32.88
CA GLU A 355 38.04 17.19 -31.69
C GLU A 355 36.53 17.00 -31.80
N ASP A 356 36.07 15.75 -31.71
CA ASP A 356 34.68 15.39 -31.48
C ASP A 356 34.22 16.13 -30.21
N GLU A 357 33.68 17.34 -30.41
CA GLU A 357 32.89 18.07 -29.41
C GLU A 357 31.72 17.16 -29.09
N GLU A 358 31.86 16.47 -27.96
CA GLU A 358 30.85 15.67 -27.33
C GLU A 358 29.59 16.53 -27.23
N CYS A 359 28.64 16.31 -28.14
CA CYS A 359 27.47 17.16 -28.26
C CYS A 359 26.68 17.11 -26.93
N ARG A 360 26.57 18.26 -26.26
CA ARG A 360 26.04 18.42 -24.89
C ARG A 360 24.80 19.30 -24.81
N SER A 361 24.12 19.56 -25.93
CA SER A 361 22.96 20.43 -25.93
C SER A 361 21.68 19.62 -25.72
N THR A 362 21.10 19.74 -24.53
CA THR A 362 19.76 19.22 -24.22
C THR A 362 18.85 20.41 -23.92
N ASP A 363 17.83 20.61 -24.75
CA ASP A 363 16.86 21.70 -24.61
C ASP A 363 15.63 21.18 -23.88
N ILE A 364 15.18 21.92 -22.86
CA ILE A 364 14.00 21.55 -22.07
C ILE A 364 12.92 22.61 -22.24
N GLN A 365 11.75 22.18 -22.69
CA GLN A 365 10.59 23.03 -22.92
C GLN A 365 9.43 22.54 -22.06
N ILE A 366 9.00 23.36 -21.10
CA ILE A 366 7.90 23.04 -20.20
C ILE A 366 6.71 23.91 -20.59
N GLY A 367 5.58 23.29 -20.96
CA GLY A 367 4.34 24.00 -21.25
C GLY A 367 4.38 24.95 -22.45
N CYS A 368 5.43 24.93 -23.28
CA CYS A 368 5.50 25.79 -24.47
C CYS A 368 5.32 25.03 -25.79
N SER A 369 5.16 23.70 -25.81
CA SER A 369 5.05 22.93 -27.07
C SER A 369 3.64 22.96 -27.66
N SER A 370 2.62 23.03 -26.81
CA SER A 370 1.20 23.01 -27.17
C SER A 370 0.47 24.25 -26.68
N SER A 371 -0.61 24.65 -27.36
CA SER A 371 -1.48 25.75 -26.93
C SER A 371 -2.10 25.53 -25.54
N ASP A 372 -2.27 24.26 -25.16
CA ASP A 372 -2.85 23.86 -23.87
C ASP A 372 -1.82 23.90 -22.72
N GLN A 373 -0.55 24.17 -23.02
CA GLN A 373 0.58 24.24 -22.08
C GLN A 373 0.71 23.00 -21.18
N ASN A 374 0.25 21.85 -21.67
CA ASN A 374 0.11 20.62 -20.93
C ASN A 374 1.23 19.60 -21.20
N GLU A 375 2.19 19.95 -22.05
CA GLU A 375 3.27 19.09 -22.47
C GLU A 375 4.62 19.63 -22.00
N MET A 376 5.47 18.69 -21.58
CA MET A 376 6.87 18.92 -21.24
C MET A 376 7.72 18.09 -22.20
N VAL A 377 8.67 18.73 -22.85
CA VAL A 377 9.54 18.13 -23.85
C VAL A 377 10.98 18.24 -23.37
N ILE A 378 11.67 17.11 -23.38
CA ILE A 378 13.12 17.02 -23.17
C ILE A 378 13.72 16.53 -24.48
N ALA A 379 14.43 17.42 -25.18
CA ALA A 379 15.06 17.12 -26.47
C ALA A 379 16.57 17.01 -26.31
N ASN A 380 17.14 15.88 -26.72
CA ASN A 380 18.58 15.76 -26.92
C ASN A 380 18.90 16.20 -28.35
N THR A 381 19.50 17.37 -28.53
CA THR A 381 19.76 17.91 -29.88
C THR A 381 20.83 17.11 -30.63
N CYS A 382 21.53 16.21 -29.94
CA CYS A 382 22.65 15.44 -30.45
C CYS A 382 22.23 14.10 -31.06
N GLU A 383 21.21 13.46 -30.47
CA GLU A 383 20.71 12.15 -30.90
C GLU A 383 19.39 12.27 -31.68
N HIS A 384 18.86 13.49 -31.85
CA HIS A 384 17.51 13.76 -32.37
C HIS A 384 16.41 12.98 -31.64
N GLU A 385 16.66 12.63 -30.37
CA GLU A 385 15.69 11.97 -29.51
C GLU A 385 14.92 13.03 -28.72
N GLU A 386 13.60 13.02 -28.89
CA GLU A 386 12.68 13.90 -28.19
C GLU A 386 11.74 13.05 -27.32
N ILE A 387 11.78 13.27 -26.01
CA ILE A 387 10.88 12.61 -25.08
C ILE A 387 9.83 13.62 -24.63
N ALA A 388 8.59 13.38 -25.03
CA ALA A 388 7.44 14.19 -24.66
C ALA A 388 6.64 13.55 -23.51
N TYR A 389 6.34 14.37 -22.52
CA TYR A 389 5.55 14.04 -21.34
C TYR A 389 4.29 14.90 -21.29
N SER A 390 3.16 14.31 -20.91
CA SER A 390 1.92 15.03 -20.63
C SER A 390 1.76 15.27 -19.13
N CYS A 391 1.57 16.52 -18.71
CA CYS A 391 1.36 16.91 -17.32
C CYS A 391 -0.09 16.65 -16.89
N HIS A 392 -0.28 16.18 -15.65
CA HIS A 392 -1.59 15.79 -15.11
C HIS A 392 -1.99 16.50 -13.82
N GLY A 393 -1.01 16.96 -13.05
CA GLY A 393 -1.25 17.76 -11.85
C GLY A 393 0.05 18.01 -11.10
N SER A 394 0.05 19.06 -10.30
CA SER A 394 1.23 19.48 -9.54
C SER A 394 0.83 20.06 -8.19
N TRP A 395 1.74 19.94 -7.22
CA TRP A 395 1.61 20.57 -5.91
C TRP A 395 2.97 21.02 -5.40
N GLU A 396 2.93 21.99 -4.49
CA GLU A 396 4.13 22.52 -3.83
C GLU A 396 4.20 22.05 -2.37
N GLU A 397 5.38 21.64 -1.93
CA GLU A 397 5.66 21.32 -0.54
C GLU A 397 7.08 21.77 -0.20
N LYS A 398 7.22 22.65 0.81
CA LYS A 398 8.52 23.20 1.27
C LYS A 398 9.37 23.82 0.15
N GLY A 399 8.74 24.50 -0.82
CA GLY A 399 9.42 25.15 -1.96
C GLY A 399 9.88 24.19 -3.07
N ILE A 400 9.46 22.91 -3.02
CA ILE A 400 9.66 21.93 -4.09
C ILE A 400 8.30 21.65 -4.73
N TRP A 401 8.27 21.72 -6.06
CA TRP A 401 7.13 21.39 -6.88
C TRP A 401 7.23 19.95 -7.38
N TYR A 402 6.19 19.18 -7.14
CA TYR A 402 6.06 17.82 -7.64
C TYR A 402 5.05 17.82 -8.77
N THR A 403 5.43 17.31 -9.94
CA THR A 403 4.56 17.24 -11.12
C THR A 403 4.43 15.80 -11.58
N ILE A 404 3.18 15.33 -11.67
CA ILE A 404 2.86 14.01 -12.24
C ILE A 404 2.70 14.15 -13.74
N VAL A 405 3.43 13.29 -14.46
CA VAL A 405 3.41 13.23 -15.91
C VAL A 405 3.18 11.82 -16.41
N SER A 406 2.69 11.66 -17.63
CA SER A 406 2.72 10.39 -18.36
C SER A 406 3.56 10.52 -19.61
N GLN A 407 4.32 9.48 -19.94
CA GLN A 407 5.05 9.41 -21.21
C GLN A 407 4.12 8.87 -22.30
N LYS A 408 4.12 9.54 -23.45
CA LYS A 408 3.33 9.16 -24.61
C LYS A 408 4.02 7.99 -25.34
N SER A 409 3.66 6.75 -25.00
CA SER A 409 4.10 5.55 -25.72
C SER A 409 3.13 5.21 -26.85
N ILE A 410 3.65 4.94 -28.05
CA ILE A 410 2.90 4.51 -29.24
C ILE A 410 2.40 3.04 -29.10
N GLU A 411 2.96 2.26 -28.17
CA GLU A 411 2.74 0.81 -28.07
C GLU A 411 1.63 0.40 -27.09
N PHE A 412 1.13 1.29 -26.22
CA PHE A 412 0.11 0.95 -25.23
C PHE A 412 -1.20 1.73 -25.44
N ARG A 413 -2.24 1.03 -25.94
CA ARG A 413 -3.62 1.53 -25.91
C ARG A 413 -4.23 1.30 -24.52
N ALA A 414 -4.75 2.38 -23.95
CA ALA A 414 -5.75 2.43 -22.88
C ALA A 414 -5.47 1.60 -21.61
N GLY A 415 -4.73 2.21 -20.67
CA GLY A 415 -4.66 1.78 -19.27
C GLY A 415 -3.22 1.83 -18.75
N LEU A 416 -2.88 2.92 -18.04
CA LEU A 416 -1.58 3.12 -17.37
C LEU A 416 -0.38 3.21 -18.33
N GLY A 417 -0.27 4.33 -19.08
CA GLY A 417 1.03 4.73 -19.62
C GLY A 417 2.06 4.88 -18.50
N GLN A 418 3.36 4.82 -18.81
CA GLN A 418 4.40 4.96 -17.78
C GLN A 418 4.27 6.35 -17.14
N THR A 419 3.75 6.40 -15.91
CA THR A 419 3.57 7.62 -15.13
C THR A 419 4.79 7.89 -14.26
N TYR A 420 5.17 9.15 -14.17
CA TYR A 420 6.36 9.60 -13.47
C TYR A 420 6.09 10.83 -12.62
N CYS A 421 6.98 11.06 -11.66
CA CYS A 421 7.07 12.26 -10.86
C CYS A 421 8.35 13.01 -11.21
N PHE A 422 8.20 14.31 -11.49
CA PHE A 422 9.29 15.26 -11.57
C PHE A 422 9.28 16.16 -10.34
N SER A 423 10.45 16.36 -9.74
CA SER A 423 10.68 17.33 -8.68
C SER A 423 11.35 18.55 -9.29
N MET A 424 10.80 19.73 -9.02
CA MET A 424 11.26 21.02 -9.52
C MET A 424 11.48 21.97 -8.35
N ARG A 425 12.58 22.73 -8.37
CA ARG A 425 12.82 23.79 -7.41
C ARG A 425 13.25 25.04 -8.16
N SER A 426 12.60 26.17 -7.88
CA SER A 426 13.06 27.47 -8.35
C SER A 426 13.94 28.11 -7.29
N GLY A 427 14.96 28.85 -7.72
CA GLY A 427 15.79 29.64 -6.81
C GLY A 427 16.52 30.74 -7.52
N VAL A 428 17.02 31.65 -6.70
CA VAL A 428 17.73 32.85 -7.12
C VAL A 428 19.18 32.66 -6.75
N ASN A 429 20.09 32.83 -7.71
CA ASN A 429 21.52 32.67 -7.48
C ASN A 429 22.04 33.79 -6.54
N PRO A 430 22.49 33.48 -5.31
CA PRO A 430 22.90 34.50 -4.35
C PRO A 430 24.22 35.19 -4.74
N GLU A 431 25.07 34.55 -5.56
CA GLU A 431 26.41 35.06 -5.90
C GLU A 431 26.40 36.26 -6.87
N LYS A 432 25.31 36.50 -7.61
CA LYS A 432 25.18 37.65 -8.53
C LYS A 432 24.50 38.88 -7.90
N SER A 433 24.05 38.82 -6.64
CA SER A 433 23.29 39.90 -6.00
C SER A 433 24.13 41.05 -5.42
N GLN A 434 25.47 40.96 -5.48
CA GLN A 434 26.35 41.94 -4.84
C GLN A 434 26.81 43.10 -5.75
N ASP A 435 26.60 43.03 -7.07
CA ASP A 435 26.92 44.14 -7.98
C ASP A 435 25.67 44.95 -8.38
N ARG A 436 25.35 45.95 -7.56
CA ARG A 436 24.40 47.01 -7.91
C ARG A 436 25.01 47.96 -8.96
N SER A 437 24.98 47.61 -10.24
CA SER A 437 24.85 48.59 -11.35
C SER A 437 24.75 47.97 -12.74
N ARG A 438 23.59 47.39 -13.08
CA ARG A 438 22.94 47.41 -14.42
C ARG A 438 21.73 46.48 -14.39
N SER A 439 20.67 46.83 -15.11
CA SER A 439 19.40 46.10 -15.22
C SER A 439 19.55 44.77 -15.98
N LEU A 440 20.34 43.82 -15.46
CA LEU A 440 20.31 42.45 -15.95
C LEU A 440 19.07 41.75 -15.38
N GLN A 441 18.27 41.18 -16.29
CA GLN A 441 17.21 40.25 -15.97
C GLN A 441 17.71 39.27 -14.90
N GLN A 442 16.97 39.19 -13.80
CA GLN A 442 17.24 38.26 -12.72
C GLN A 442 17.06 36.84 -13.30
N GLU A 443 18.16 36.23 -13.77
CA GLU A 443 18.16 34.88 -14.34
C GLU A 443 17.60 33.91 -13.30
N GLN A 444 16.38 33.44 -13.55
CA GLN A 444 15.70 32.52 -12.66
C GLN A 444 16.18 31.10 -12.97
N GLU A 445 16.85 30.49 -12.00
CA GLU A 445 17.36 29.13 -12.13
C GLU A 445 16.31 28.12 -11.69
N LEU A 446 16.21 27.01 -12.41
CA LEU A 446 15.32 25.90 -12.12
C LEU A 446 16.13 24.61 -11.99
N TRP A 447 16.00 23.91 -10.88
CA TRP A 447 16.55 22.55 -10.73
C TRP A 447 15.44 21.53 -11.02
N LEU A 448 15.75 20.55 -11.86
CA LEU A 448 14.83 19.50 -12.29
C LEU A 448 15.45 18.12 -12.01
N SER A 449 14.67 17.21 -11.43
CA SER A 449 15.08 15.81 -11.22
C SER A 449 14.87 14.96 -12.47
N LYS A 450 15.48 13.77 -12.51
CA LYS A 450 15.08 12.70 -13.43
C LYS A 450 13.63 12.25 -13.19
N PRO A 451 12.93 11.70 -14.20
CA PRO A 451 11.62 11.10 -14.02
C PRO A 451 11.74 9.87 -13.12
N THR A 452 10.91 9.79 -12.09
CA THR A 452 10.90 8.67 -11.13
C THR A 452 9.49 8.11 -10.97
N ARG A 453 9.35 6.84 -10.60
CA ARG A 453 8.03 6.24 -10.35
C ARG A 453 7.47 6.52 -8.94
N PHE A 454 8.12 7.41 -8.18
CA PHE A 454 7.74 7.83 -6.84
C PHE A 454 8.22 9.26 -6.57
N CYS A 455 7.46 10.07 -5.83
CA CYS A 455 7.85 11.45 -5.53
C CYS A 455 8.77 11.51 -4.29
N GLN A 456 10.08 11.65 -4.53
CA GLN A 456 11.11 11.64 -3.47
C GLN A 456 11.23 12.97 -2.72
N ARG A 457 11.40 12.90 -1.38
CA ARG A 457 11.50 14.07 -0.48
C ARG A 457 12.85 14.28 0.20
N ASN A 458 13.64 13.23 0.38
CA ASN A 458 14.87 13.24 1.21
C ASN A 458 16.15 12.88 0.43
N GLY A 459 16.19 13.06 -0.89
CA GLY A 459 17.42 12.88 -1.68
C GLY A 459 18.35 14.09 -1.56
N THR A 460 19.42 13.98 -0.77
CA THR A 460 20.59 14.87 -0.92
C THR A 460 21.20 14.63 -2.32
N ASN A 461 21.14 15.64 -3.19
CA ASN A 461 21.73 15.68 -4.54
C ASN A 461 21.11 14.78 -5.64
N GLU A 462 19.79 14.86 -5.88
CA GLU A 462 19.11 14.21 -7.02
C GLU A 462 18.67 15.17 -8.14
N TRP A 463 19.23 16.37 -8.18
CA TRP A 463 18.97 17.31 -9.27
C TRP A 463 19.78 16.86 -10.49
N THR A 464 19.08 16.52 -11.58
CA THR A 464 19.71 16.05 -12.82
C THR A 464 20.06 17.22 -13.72
N TYR A 465 19.20 18.23 -13.78
CA TYR A 465 19.38 19.39 -14.63
C TYR A 465 19.34 20.67 -13.80
N ARG A 466 20.36 21.51 -13.94
CA ARG A 466 20.30 22.93 -13.56
C ARG A 466 19.99 23.72 -14.82
N LEU A 467 18.89 24.45 -14.80
CA LEU A 467 18.31 25.07 -15.97
C LEU A 467 18.38 26.59 -15.85
N SER A 468 18.85 27.25 -16.90
CA SER A 468 18.73 28.70 -17.07
C SER A 468 17.53 29.01 -17.95
N SER A 469 16.71 29.97 -17.55
CA SER A 469 15.61 30.45 -18.39
C SER A 469 16.15 31.28 -19.55
N GLN A 470 15.79 30.92 -20.79
CA GLN A 470 16.23 31.63 -22.01
C GLN A 470 15.51 32.97 -22.25
N GLY A 471 14.70 33.45 -21.30
CA GLY A 471 13.98 34.71 -21.38
C GLY A 471 12.71 34.62 -22.25
N GLY A 472 11.55 34.88 -21.62
CA GLY A 472 10.22 34.89 -22.26
C GLY A 472 9.36 33.69 -21.87
N VAL A 473 8.24 33.94 -21.19
CA VAL A 473 7.24 32.91 -20.83
C VAL A 473 6.45 32.55 -22.08
N CYS A 474 6.85 31.48 -22.79
CA CYS A 474 6.14 30.90 -23.96
C CYS A 474 5.39 31.94 -24.84
N GLU A 475 6.00 33.11 -25.13
CA GLU A 475 5.26 34.29 -25.61
C GLU A 475 4.61 34.08 -26.98
N ASP A 476 5.15 33.14 -27.77
CA ASP A 476 4.69 32.81 -29.12
C ASP A 476 3.30 32.14 -29.14
N LEU A 477 2.92 31.41 -28.09
CA LEU A 477 1.64 30.69 -28.01
C LEU A 477 0.48 31.58 -27.57
N MET A 478 0.75 32.56 -26.70
CA MET A 478 -0.26 33.53 -26.25
C MET A 478 -0.72 34.43 -27.40
N LYS A 479 0.17 34.77 -28.34
CA LYS A 479 -0.20 35.51 -29.57
C LYS A 479 -1.08 34.70 -30.52
N ALA A 480 -0.87 33.38 -30.64
CA ALA A 480 -1.66 32.51 -31.51
C ALA A 480 -3.09 32.25 -30.96
N ALA A 481 -3.25 32.09 -29.64
CA ALA A 481 -4.58 31.96 -29.04
C ALA A 481 -5.40 33.27 -29.13
N SER A 482 -4.72 34.42 -29.01
CA SER A 482 -5.32 35.75 -29.15
C SER A 482 -5.76 36.08 -30.57
N SER A 483 -5.07 35.55 -31.58
CA SER A 483 -5.39 35.78 -33.01
C SER A 483 -6.51 34.87 -33.54
N ILE A 484 -6.77 33.73 -32.89
CA ILE A 484 -7.91 32.86 -33.21
C ILE A 484 -9.20 33.40 -32.56
N ALA A 485 -9.12 33.99 -31.36
CA ALA A 485 -10.27 34.62 -30.71
C ALA A 485 -10.76 35.89 -31.43
N SER A 486 -9.88 36.59 -32.16
CA SER A 486 -10.23 37.82 -32.89
C SER A 486 -10.80 37.58 -34.30
N THR A 487 -10.88 36.33 -34.77
CA THR A 487 -11.46 35.99 -36.08
C THR A 487 -12.90 35.47 -36.02
N PHE A 488 -13.50 35.34 -34.83
CA PHE A 488 -14.88 34.87 -34.64
C PHE A 488 -15.86 35.91 -34.05
N SER A 489 -15.55 37.21 -34.11
CA SER A 489 -16.47 38.26 -33.64
C SER A 489 -17.04 39.13 -34.76
N LEU A 490 -17.56 38.54 -35.85
CA LEU A 490 -18.41 39.27 -36.79
C LEU A 490 -19.35 38.32 -37.55
N SER A 491 -20.40 37.86 -36.89
CA SER A 491 -21.68 37.63 -37.56
C SER A 491 -22.82 37.94 -36.60
N SER A 492 -23.53 39.03 -36.90
CA SER A 492 -24.81 39.36 -36.27
C SER A 492 -25.81 38.27 -36.61
N SER A 493 -26.46 37.70 -35.59
CA SER A 493 -27.69 36.94 -35.76
C SER A 493 -28.66 37.38 -34.67
N THR A 494 -29.59 38.24 -35.08
CA THR A 494 -30.78 38.65 -34.32
C THR A 494 -31.65 37.43 -34.03
N ILE A 495 -31.80 37.08 -32.75
CA ILE A 495 -32.73 36.04 -32.30
C ILE A 495 -34.10 36.69 -32.04
N ILE A 496 -35.07 36.39 -32.90
CA ILE A 496 -36.50 36.69 -32.67
C ILE A 496 -37.05 35.55 -31.79
N VAL A 497 -37.47 35.88 -30.57
CA VAL A 497 -38.16 34.96 -29.66
C VAL A 497 -39.66 35.05 -29.91
N THR A 498 -40.25 34.04 -30.53
CA THR A 498 -41.71 33.85 -30.58
C THR A 498 -42.16 33.01 -29.39
N ILE A 499 -42.92 33.62 -28.48
CA ILE A 499 -43.58 32.95 -27.36
C ILE A 499 -44.88 32.34 -27.88
N VAL A 500 -45.00 31.01 -27.83
CA VAL A 500 -46.28 30.30 -28.03
C VAL A 500 -46.81 29.88 -26.66
N THR A 501 -47.84 30.58 -26.19
CA THR A 501 -48.63 30.19 -25.03
C THR A 501 -49.71 29.20 -25.46
N THR A 502 -49.63 27.95 -24.98
CA THR A 502 -50.72 26.97 -25.11
C THR A 502 -51.53 26.95 -23.82
N THR A 503 -52.72 27.55 -23.89
CA THR A 503 -53.79 27.43 -22.90
C THR A 503 -54.52 26.10 -23.11
N TYR A 504 -54.51 25.22 -22.12
CA TYR A 504 -55.42 24.07 -22.07
C TYR A 504 -56.54 24.36 -21.08
N THR A 505 -57.75 24.46 -21.60
CA THR A 505 -59.00 24.45 -20.85
C THR A 505 -59.87 23.28 -21.33
N ILE A 506 -60.16 22.40 -20.37
CA ILE A 506 -61.52 21.94 -20.01
C ILE A 506 -62.05 20.60 -20.60
N LEU A 507 -62.58 19.79 -19.65
CA LEU A 507 -63.84 19.01 -19.60
C LEU A 507 -63.82 17.47 -19.61
N SER A 508 -64.37 16.93 -18.50
CA SER A 508 -65.24 15.74 -18.32
C SER A 508 -64.67 14.38 -18.73
N ARG A 509 -64.71 13.36 -17.88
CA ARG A 509 -65.88 12.85 -17.15
C ARG A 509 -65.44 11.92 -16.02
#